data_AF-A0A7W4EKU3-F1
#
_entry.id   AF-A0A7W4EKU3-F1
#
_cell.length_a   1.000
_cell.length_b   1.000
_cell.length_c   1.000
_cell.angle_alpha   90.00
_cell.angle_beta   90.00
_cell.angle_gamma   90.00
#
_symmetry.space_group_name_H-M   'P 1'
#
loop_
_entity.id
_entity.type
_entity.pdbx_description
1 polymer ?
#
loop_
_entity_poly.entity_id
_entity_poly.type
_entity_poly.pdbx_seq_one_letter_code
_entity_poly.pdbx_strand_id
1 'polypeptide(L)' 'MTINYACITIDDLRNKITDKTKMIVSVLMWGYAINSSEIRDLVRRHDIPFIEDVSHCHGSIAEGRYMGTFGDASFFSTPC' A
#
# COMPACT_ATOMS: atom_id res chain seq x y z
N MET A 1 15.37 5.45 4.20
CA MET A 1 14.41 5.32 3.07
C MET A 1 14.75 4.08 2.29
N THR A 2 14.23 2.94 2.75
CA THR A 2 14.32 1.67 2.03
C THR A 2 13.13 1.62 1.09
N ILE A 3 13.38 1.48 -0.21
CA ILE A 3 12.35 1.35 -1.24
C ILE A 3 12.48 -0.01 -1.88
N ASN A 4 11.36 -0.72 -2.06
CA ASN A 4 11.35 -1.97 -2.82
C ASN A 4 10.43 -1.77 -4.04
N TYR A 5 10.95 -2.00 -5.24
CA TYR A 5 10.25 -1.71 -6.50
C TYR A 5 9.65 -0.29 -6.57
N ALA A 6 10.35 0.72 -6.04
CA ALA A 6 9.87 2.11 -5.91
C ALA A 6 8.58 2.28 -5.07
N CYS A 7 8.21 1.29 -4.26
CA CYS A 7 7.09 1.34 -3.34
C CYS A 7 7.56 1.51 -1.89
N ILE A 8 6.62 1.87 -1.03
CA ILE A 8 6.86 2.04 0.41
C ILE A 8 7.26 0.71 1.06
N THR A 9 8.08 0.77 2.11
CA THR A 9 8.48 -0.39 2.91
C THR A 9 8.07 -0.20 4.36
N ILE A 10 7.87 -1.30 5.08
CA ILE A 10 7.48 -1.27 6.48
C ILE A 10 8.53 -0.58 7.37
N ASP A 11 9.82 -0.78 7.08
CA ASP A 11 10.90 -0.20 7.88
C ASP A 11 10.96 1.32 7.73
N ASP A 12 10.73 1.85 6.53
CA ASP A 12 10.63 3.30 6.32
C ASP A 12 9.36 3.85 6.98
N LEU A 13 8.25 3.10 6.91
CA LEU A 13 6.97 3.52 7.46
C LEU A 13 6.99 3.64 8.98
N ARG A 14 7.60 2.68 9.69
CA ARG A 14 7.75 2.70 11.16
C ARG A 14 8.39 3.98 11.68
N ASN A 15 9.33 4.55 10.92
CA ASN A 15 10.06 5.75 11.31
C ASN A 15 9.35 7.06 10.93
N LYS A 16 8.28 6.99 10.13
CA LYS A 16 7.56 8.16 9.59
C LYS A 16 6.15 8.34 10.12
N ILE A 17 5.58 7.31 10.76
CA ILE A 17 4.30 7.44 11.46
C ILE A 17 4.48 8.36 12.67
N THR A 18 3.59 9.34 12.79
CA THR A 18 3.53 10.29 13.92
C THR A 18 2.08 10.52 14.31
N ASP A 19 1.83 11.22 15.42
CA ASP A 19 0.46 11.59 15.85
C ASP A 19 -0.26 12.51 14.84
N LYS A 20 0.50 13.12 13.91
CA LYS A 20 -0.04 13.93 12.82
C LYS A 20 -0.43 13.11 11.59
N THR A 21 0.00 11.85 11.50
CA THR A 21 -0.31 10.97 10.37
C THR A 21 -1.79 10.62 10.40
N LYS A 22 -2.53 11.03 9.35
CA LYS A 22 -3.98 10.79 9.25
C LYS A 22 -4.37 9.69 8.27
N MET A 23 -3.48 9.33 7.36
CA MET A 23 -3.72 8.35 6.32
C MET A 23 -2.39 7.95 5.68
N ILE A 24 -2.31 6.72 5.20
CA ILE A 24 -1.18 6.22 4.41
C ILE A 24 -1.70 5.80 3.05
N VAL A 25 -1.03 6.26 2.00
CA VAL A 25 -1.33 5.89 0.61
C VAL A 25 -0.12 5.15 0.06
N SER A 26 -0.31 3.89 -0.34
CA SER A 26 0.72 3.09 -1.01
C SER A 26 0.49 3.10 -2.51
N VAL A 27 1.46 3.63 -3.27
CA VAL A 27 1.44 3.59 -4.73
C VAL A 27 2.20 2.36 -5.19
N LEU A 28 1.50 1.45 -5.88
CA LEU A 28 2.09 0.21 -6.39
C LEU A 28 2.62 0.45 -7.79
N MET A 29 3.91 0.78 -7.84
CA MET A 29 4.60 1.21 -9.03
C MET A 29 4.74 0.10 -10.06
N TRP A 30 4.50 0.46 -11.33
CA TRP A 30 4.72 -0.38 -12.51
C TRP A 30 4.04 -1.77 -12.51
N GLY A 31 2.97 -1.96 -11.74
CA GLY A 31 2.26 -3.24 -11.72
C GLY A 31 2.85 -4.28 -10.79
N TYR A 32 3.95 -3.97 -10.08
CA TYR A 32 4.57 -4.90 -9.15
C TYR A 32 3.68 -5.14 -7.94
N ALA A 33 3.22 -6.38 -7.80
CA ALA A 33 2.54 -6.85 -6.61
C ALA A 33 3.53 -6.88 -5.45
N ILE A 34 3.22 -6.16 -4.37
CA ILE A 34 4.06 -6.13 -3.17
C ILE A 34 3.21 -6.59 -2.00
N ASN A 35 3.85 -7.37 -1.13
CA ASN A 35 3.20 -7.80 0.08
C ASN A 35 2.87 -6.59 0.97
N SER A 36 1.57 -6.28 1.05
CA SER A 36 1.04 -5.16 1.83
C SER A 36 0.39 -5.62 3.15
N SER A 37 0.43 -6.92 3.47
CA SER A 37 -0.16 -7.45 4.70
C SER A 37 0.51 -6.87 5.96
N GLU A 38 1.84 -6.84 5.99
CA GLU A 38 2.57 -6.27 7.13
C GLU A 38 2.31 -4.76 7.29
N ILE A 39 2.18 -4.04 6.17
CA ILE A 39 1.82 -2.61 6.18
C ILE A 39 0.42 -2.45 6.74
N ARG A 40 -0.55 -3.25 6.27
CA ARG A 40 -1.93 -3.25 6.76
C ARG A 40 -2.00 -3.54 8.26
N ASP A 41 -1.21 -4.48 8.76
CA ASP A 41 -1.18 -4.80 10.19
C ASP A 41 -0.54 -3.69 11.03
N LEU A 42 0.48 -3.00 10.50
CA LEU A 42 1.07 -1.84 11.17
C LEU A 42 0.06 -0.70 11.28
N VAL A 43 -0.53 -0.27 10.16
CA VAL A 43 -1.44 0.88 10.12
C VAL A 43 -2.73 0.63 10.90
N ARG A 44 -3.25 -0.61 10.92
CA ARG A 44 -4.41 -0.99 11.74
C ARG A 44 -4.12 -0.85 13.24
N ARG A 45 -2.90 -1.16 13.70
CA ARG A 45 -2.51 -0.98 15.11
C ARG A 45 -2.44 0.48 15.53
N HIS A 46 -2.23 1.38 14.57
CA HIS A 46 -2.21 2.83 14.80
C HIS A 46 -3.55 3.52 14.52
N ASP A 47 -4.59 2.77 14.14
CA ASP A 47 -5.89 3.30 13.70
C ASP A 47 -5.76 4.32 12.55
N ILE A 48 -4.80 4.07 11.64
CA ILE A 48 -4.55 4.91 10.47
C ILE A 48 -5.18 4.27 9.23
N PRO A 49 -6.08 4.98 8.52
CA PRO A 49 -6.59 4.55 7.23
C PRO A 49 -5.49 4.25 6.22
N PHE A 50 -5.66 3.15 5.49
CA PHE A 50 -4.71 2.68 4.48
C PHE A 50 -5.36 2.60 3.12
N ILE A 51 -4.79 3.31 2.15
CA ILE A 51 -5.28 3.36 0.77
C ILE A 51 -4.22 2.77 -0.16
N GLU A 52 -4.68 1.98 -1.12
CA GLU A 52 -3.84 1.51 -2.22
C GLU A 52 -4.13 2.31 -3.50
N ASP A 53 -3.09 2.87 -4.10
CA ASP A 53 -3.13 3.29 -5.49
C ASP A 53 -2.60 2.13 -6.36
N VAL A 54 -3.55 1.48 -7.03
CA VAL A 54 -3.39 0.31 -7.89
C VAL A 54 -3.60 0.66 -9.35
N SER A 55 -3.38 1.92 -9.72
CA SER A 55 -3.55 2.41 -11.10
C SER A 55 -2.82 1.55 -12.13
N HIS A 56 -1.64 1.01 -11.79
CA HIS A 56 -0.85 0.17 -12.69
C HIS A 56 -0.93 -1.34 -12.38
N CYS A 57 -1.71 -1.76 -11.38
CA CYS A 57 -1.69 -3.13 -10.83
C CYS A 57 -2.96 -3.93 -11.13
N HIS A 58 -3.59 -3.70 -12.28
CA HIS A 58 -4.78 -4.45 -12.69
C HIS A 58 -4.47 -5.94 -12.81
N GLY A 59 -5.18 -6.77 -12.05
CA GLY A 59 -5.02 -8.23 -12.07
C GLY A 59 -3.78 -8.76 -11.34
N SER A 60 -2.95 -7.90 -10.75
CA SER A 60 -1.80 -8.31 -9.94
C SER A 60 -2.27 -9.01 -8.66
N ILE A 61 -1.53 -10.04 -8.22
CA ILE A 61 -1.85 -10.85 -7.04
C ILE A 61 -0.63 -10.88 -6.10
N ALA A 62 -0.87 -10.67 -4.81
CA ALA A 62 0.07 -10.92 -3.73
C ALA A 62 -0.60 -11.82 -2.67
N GLU A 63 0.12 -12.80 -2.13
CA GLU A 63 -0.40 -13.71 -1.08
C GLU A 63 -1.77 -14.35 -1.41
N GLY A 64 -2.02 -14.66 -2.68
CA GLY A 64 -3.30 -15.24 -3.12
C GLY A 64 -4.48 -14.27 -3.14
N ARG A 65 -4.24 -12.97 -2.94
CA ARG A 65 -5.24 -11.90 -2.99
C ARG A 65 -4.91 -10.90 -4.08
N TYR A 66 -5.93 -10.34 -4.73
CA TYR A 66 -5.73 -9.27 -5.70
C TYR A 66 -5.22 -8.00 -5.03
N MET A 67 -4.30 -7.30 -5.68
CA MET A 67 -3.91 -5.95 -5.28
C MET A 67 -5.14 -5.04 -5.29
N GLY A 68 -5.22 -4.10 -4.34
CA GLY A 68 -6.40 -3.27 -4.15
C GLY A 68 -7.46 -3.90 -3.24
N THR A 69 -7.10 -4.98 -2.54
CA THR A 69 -7.94 -5.61 -1.51
C THR A 69 -7.33 -5.56 -0.11
N PHE A 70 -6.13 -4.97 0.04
CA PHE A 70 -5.41 -4.87 1.31
C PHE A 70 -5.74 -3.58 2.07
N GLY A 71 -6.05 -2.50 1.34
CA GLY A 71 -6.48 -1.21 1.87
C GLY A 71 -7.93 -1.15 2.34
N ASP A 72 -8.26 -0.06 3.04
CA ASP A 72 -9.64 0.35 3.33
C ASP A 72 -10.36 0.87 2.07
N ALA A 73 -9.59 1.45 1.15
CA ALA A 73 -10.03 1.85 -0.16
C ALA A 73 -8.89 1.64 -1.18
N SER A 74 -9.24 1.47 -2.44
CA SER A 74 -8.26 1.28 -3.51
C SER A 74 -8.72 1.92 -4.81
N PHE A 75 -7.77 2.50 -5.54
CA PHE A 75 -8.04 3.28 -6.75
C PHE A 75 -7.32 2.70 -7.96
N PHE A 76 -8.09 2.52 -9.04
CA PHE A 76 -7.63 1.98 -10.30
C PHE A 76 -7.75 3.05 -11.40
N SER A 77 -6.92 2.92 -12.44
CA SER A 77 -6.97 3.76 -13.64
C SER A 77 -7.16 2.88 -14.87
N THR A 78 -8.37 2.91 -15.46
CA THR A 78 -8.61 2.25 -16.73
C THR A 78 -8.17 3.18 -17.86
N PRO A 79 -7.22 2.79 -18.74
CA PRO A 79 -6.83 3.64 -19.86
C PRO A 79 -8.04 3.91 -20.75
N CYS A 80 -8.21 5.18 -21.10
CA CYS A 80 -9.26 5.66 -22.01
C CYS A 80 -9.02 5.16 -23.43
#